data_AF-A0A2M7YD34-F1
#
_entry.id   AF-A0A2M7YD34-F1
#
_cell.length_a   1.000
_cell.length_b   1.000
_cell.length_c   1.000
_cell.angle_alpha   90.00
_cell.angle_beta   90.00
_cell.angle_gamma   90.00
#
_symmetry.space_group_name_H-M   'P 1'
#
loop_
_entity.id
_entity.type
_entity.pdbx_description
1 polymer ?
#
loop_
_entity_poly.entity_id
_entity_poly.type
_entity_poly.pdbx_seq_one_letter_code
_entity_poly.pdbx_strand_id
1 'polypeptide(L)'
;MRGERASLGKSLLDVQRDLRIKAAHIDAIENSNPGAVPYKGFVTGYVRAYARYLGMDEDVVLRRFCAESGFEPTGVSAGRAADLRAADGRAAGGRSGAGSGNRRDDLDAVIAGSRLAAASRSASVSADLGSTLRGLGSLSVLLALVGGLGYGAWSLLEN
;
A
#
# COMPACT_ATOMS: atom_id res chain seq x y z
N MET A 1 -1.50 -13.26 16.99
CA MET A 1 -0.48 -12.25 16.61
C MET A 1 0.67 -12.15 17.59
N ARG A 2 0.43 -11.91 18.89
CA ARG A 2 1.53 -11.75 19.87
C ARG A 2 2.50 -12.94 19.93
N GLY A 3 1.98 -14.17 19.92
CA GLY A 3 2.81 -15.39 19.89
C GLY A 3 3.67 -15.51 18.62
N GLU A 4 3.11 -15.18 17.46
CA GLU A 4 3.80 -15.21 16.16
C GLU A 4 4.91 -14.15 16.06
N ARG A 5 4.71 -12.96 16.63
CA ARG A 5 5.79 -11.98 16.71
C ARG A 5 6.92 -12.47 17.64
N ALA A 6 6.57 -13.10 18.76
CA ALA A 6 7.53 -13.62 19.72
C ALA A 6 8.34 -14.80 19.15
N SER A 7 7.72 -15.68 18.34
CA SER A 7 8.44 -16.77 17.66
C SER A 7 9.44 -16.27 16.62
N LEU A 8 9.17 -15.12 16.00
CA LEU A 8 10.10 -14.41 15.11
C LEU A 8 11.19 -13.62 15.87
N GLY A 9 11.15 -13.59 17.21
CA GLY A 9 12.11 -12.86 18.03
C GLY A 9 12.08 -11.34 17.85
N LYS A 10 10.96 -10.77 17.38
CA LYS A 10 10.85 -9.34 17.06
C LYS A 10 10.22 -8.53 18.20
N SER A 11 10.82 -7.39 18.51
CA SER A 11 10.21 -6.40 19.41
C SER A 11 9.15 -5.57 18.69
N LEU A 12 8.28 -4.89 19.44
CA LEU A 12 7.33 -3.94 18.86
C LEU A 12 8.04 -2.76 18.16
N LEU A 13 9.23 -2.38 18.62
CA LEU A 13 10.03 -1.33 18.00
C LEU A 13 10.62 -1.76 16.65
N ASP A 14 10.97 -3.04 16.51
CA ASP A 14 11.40 -3.60 15.23
C ASP A 14 10.25 -3.57 14.22
N VAL A 15 9.07 -4.02 14.64
CA VAL A 15 7.86 -3.96 13.80
C VAL A 15 7.52 -2.53 13.40
N GLN A 16 7.67 -1.58 14.32
CA GLN A 16 7.48 -0.16 14.02
C GLN A 16 8.45 0.33 12.94
N ARG A 17 9.73 -0.04 13.03
CA ARG A 17 10.74 0.36 12.05
C ARG A 17 10.45 -0.22 10.67
N ASP A 18 10.06 -1.49 10.63
CA ASP A 18 9.85 -2.24 9.41
C ASP A 18 8.54 -1.82 8.70
N LEU A 19 7.44 -1.66 9.45
CA LEU A 19 6.11 -1.32 8.90
C LEU A 19 5.79 0.18 8.88
N ARG A 20 6.60 1.01 9.56
CA ARG A 20 6.33 2.45 9.75
C ARG A 20 4.98 2.73 10.43
N ILE A 21 4.51 1.79 11.25
CA ILE A 21 3.32 1.92 12.09
C ILE A 21 3.81 2.09 13.54
N LYS A 22 3.31 3.10 14.26
CA LYS A 22 3.69 3.33 15.67
C LYS A 22 3.49 2.06 16.50
N ALA A 23 4.46 1.73 17.35
CA ALA A 23 4.44 0.55 18.21
C ALA A 23 3.19 0.50 19.10
N ALA A 24 2.71 1.66 19.57
CA ALA A 24 1.47 1.78 20.32
C ALA A 24 0.23 1.27 19.56
N HIS A 25 0.18 1.45 18.23
CA HIS A 25 -0.91 0.93 17.41
C HIS A 25 -0.78 -0.58 17.17
N ILE A 26 0.45 -1.10 17.07
CA ILE A 26 0.69 -2.54 16.98
C ILE A 26 0.28 -3.24 18.28
N ASP A 27 0.62 -2.65 19.43
CA ASP A 27 0.17 -3.13 20.74
C ASP A 27 -1.36 -3.06 20.87
N ALA A 28 -1.99 -1.97 20.42
CA ALA A 28 -3.45 -1.86 20.37
C ALA A 28 -4.10 -2.98 19.53
N ILE A 29 -3.49 -3.35 18.40
CA ILE A 29 -3.96 -4.47 17.58
C ILE A 29 -3.80 -5.81 18.31
N GLU A 30 -2.67 -6.03 19.00
CA GLU A 30 -2.45 -7.25 19.77
C GLU A 30 -3.39 -7.42 20.96
N ASN A 31 -3.83 -6.32 21.55
CA ASN A 31 -4.80 -6.29 22.65
C ASN A 31 -6.25 -6.15 22.17
N SER A 32 -6.50 -6.28 20.85
CA SER A 32 -7.83 -6.15 20.24
C SER A 32 -8.57 -4.87 20.64
N ASN A 33 -7.85 -3.76 20.80
CA ASN A 33 -8.37 -2.45 21.20
C ASN A 33 -8.32 -1.44 20.04
N PRO A 34 -9.32 -1.41 19.14
CA PRO A 34 -9.39 -0.46 18.03
C PRO A 34 -9.66 1.00 18.48
N GLY A 35 -10.00 1.21 19.76
CA GLY A 35 -10.23 2.55 20.33
C GLY A 35 -8.93 3.32 20.58
N ALA A 36 -7.81 2.63 20.77
CA ALA A 36 -6.51 3.25 20.99
C ALA A 36 -5.87 3.79 19.69
N VAL A 37 -6.43 3.47 18.52
CA VAL A 37 -5.99 4.00 17.23
C VAL A 37 -6.77 5.29 16.93
N PRO A 38 -6.11 6.45 16.73
CA PRO A 38 -6.78 7.74 16.59
C PRO A 38 -7.79 7.82 15.43
N TYR A 39 -7.51 7.10 14.34
CA TYR A 39 -8.37 7.08 13.16
C TYR A 39 -8.77 5.64 12.80
N LYS A 40 -10.05 5.33 13.01
CA LYS A 40 -10.61 3.98 12.84
C LYS A 40 -10.48 3.44 11.42
N GLY A 41 -10.49 4.32 10.40
CA GLY A 41 -10.33 3.91 9.00
C GLY A 41 -8.98 3.28 8.67
N PHE A 42 -7.94 3.52 9.47
CA PHE A 42 -6.62 2.91 9.25
C PHE A 42 -6.43 1.56 9.93
N VAL A 43 -7.30 1.19 10.89
CA VAL A 43 -7.17 -0.04 11.68
C VAL A 43 -7.12 -1.26 10.78
N THR A 44 -8.04 -1.35 9.80
CA THR A 44 -8.07 -2.46 8.84
C THR A 44 -6.75 -2.62 8.08
N GLY A 45 -6.17 -1.51 7.61
CA GLY A 45 -4.92 -1.51 6.87
C GLY A 45 -3.74 -1.94 7.74
N TYR A 46 -3.69 -1.47 9.00
CA TYR A 46 -2.65 -1.85 9.95
C TYR A 46 -2.71 -3.32 10.33
N VAL A 47 -3.91 -3.86 10.58
CA VAL A 47 -4.10 -5.29 10.89
C VAL A 47 -3.60 -6.16 9.73
N ARG A 48 -3.95 -5.81 8.48
CA ARG A 48 -3.51 -6.54 7.29
C ARG A 48 -2.00 -6.46 7.07
N ALA A 49 -1.43 -5.26 7.15
CA ALA A 49 0.02 -5.07 7.01
C ALA A 49 0.79 -5.88 8.06
N TYR A 50 0.28 -5.92 9.29
CA TYR A 50 0.90 -6.70 10.36
C TYR A 50 0.72 -8.21 10.17
N ALA A 51 -0.46 -8.67 9.73
CA ALA A 51 -0.67 -10.06 9.38
C ALA A 51 0.30 -10.53 8.28
N ARG A 52 0.46 -9.72 7.21
CA ARG A 52 1.40 -9.98 6.12
C ARG A 52 2.85 -10.05 6.61
N TYR A 53 3.25 -9.13 7.50
CA TYR A 53 4.58 -9.12 8.10
C TYR A 53 4.88 -10.40 8.87
N LEU A 54 3.88 -10.94 9.57
CA LEU A 54 4.00 -12.17 10.34
C LEU A 54 3.77 -13.44 9.49
N GLY A 55 3.57 -13.30 8.17
CA GLY A 55 3.33 -14.44 7.27
C GLY A 55 1.96 -15.11 7.45
N MET A 56 0.99 -14.42 8.07
CA MET A 56 -0.38 -14.90 8.26
C MET A 56 -1.30 -14.44 7.13
N ASP A 57 -2.41 -15.17 6.95
CA ASP A 57 -3.48 -14.77 6.03
C ASP A 57 -4.20 -13.51 6.54
N GLU A 58 -4.13 -12.45 5.74
CA GLU A 58 -4.61 -11.11 6.10
C GLU A 58 -6.12 -11.06 6.37
N ASP A 59 -6.90 -11.80 5.58
CA ASP A 59 -8.36 -11.79 5.64
C ASP A 59 -8.87 -12.63 6.81
N VAL A 60 -8.26 -13.79 7.06
CA VAL A 60 -8.54 -14.61 8.26
C VAL A 60 -8.28 -13.83 9.53
N VAL A 61 -7.13 -13.16 9.59
CA VAL A 61 -6.71 -12.39 10.76
C VAL A 61 -7.58 -11.17 10.97
N LEU A 62 -7.91 -10.43 9.91
CA LEU A 62 -8.84 -9.30 10.00
C LEU A 62 -10.22 -9.75 10.48
N ARG A 63 -10.76 -10.84 9.95
CA ARG A 63 -12.06 -11.39 10.37
C ARG A 63 -12.04 -11.74 11.86
N ARG A 64 -10.98 -12.39 12.33
CA ARG A 64 -10.79 -12.73 13.75
C ARG A 64 -10.70 -11.47 14.61
N PHE A 65 -9.92 -10.48 14.18
CA PHE A 65 -9.82 -9.19 14.87
C PHE A 65 -11.19 -8.50 14.99
N CYS A 66 -11.99 -8.48 13.93
CA CYS A 66 -13.34 -7.90 13.96
C CYS A 66 -14.26 -8.66 14.93
N ALA A 67 -14.19 -10.00 14.95
CA ALA A 67 -14.98 -10.83 15.85
C ALA A 67 -14.60 -10.64 17.34
N GLU A 68 -13.31 -10.47 17.63
CA GLU A 68 -12.80 -10.30 19.01
C GLU A 68 -13.00 -8.86 19.53
N SER A 69 -12.83 -7.85 18.67
CA SER A 69 -12.86 -6.44 19.06
C SER A 69 -14.19 -5.72 18.82
N GLY A 70 -15.13 -6.34 18.10
CA GLY A 70 -16.35 -5.69 17.63
C GLY A 70 -16.11 -4.57 16.61
N PHE A 71 -14.91 -4.52 16.00
CA PHE A 71 -14.56 -3.53 15.00
C PHE A 71 -15.28 -3.80 13.69
N GLU A 72 -16.01 -2.80 13.18
CA GLU A 72 -16.56 -2.83 11.83
C GLU A 72 -15.62 -2.11 10.85
N PRO A 73 -15.08 -2.81 9.84
CA PRO A 73 -14.26 -2.20 8.80
C PRO A 73 -15.06 -1.14 8.05
N THR A 74 -14.50 0.06 7.87
CA THR A 74 -15.15 1.14 7.11
C THR A 74 -14.72 1.15 5.63
N GLY A 75 -15.64 1.47 4.71
CA GLY A 75 -15.35 1.74 3.29
C GLY A 75 -15.10 0.49 2.42
N VAL A 76 -14.14 0.56 1.50
CA VAL A 76 -13.79 -0.53 0.54
C VAL A 76 -13.42 -1.84 1.24
N SER A 77 -12.85 -1.75 2.45
CA SER A 77 -12.52 -2.93 3.26
C SER A 77 -13.76 -3.63 3.83
N ALA A 78 -14.86 -2.89 4.04
CA ALA A 78 -16.15 -3.46 4.46
C ALA A 78 -16.72 -4.35 3.36
N GLY A 79 -16.67 -3.89 2.10
CA GLY A 79 -17.12 -4.65 0.93
C GLY A 79 -16.39 -5.98 0.82
N ARG A 80 -15.05 -5.96 0.85
CA ARG A 80 -14.26 -7.20 0.79
C ARG A 80 -14.49 -8.12 2.00
N ALA A 81 -14.63 -7.58 3.21
CA ALA A 81 -14.95 -8.38 4.39
C ALA A 81 -16.36 -9.00 4.29
N ALA A 82 -17.33 -8.29 3.72
CA ALA A 82 -18.68 -8.79 3.48
C ALA A 82 -18.71 -9.86 2.37
N ASP A 83 -17.97 -9.66 1.28
CA ASP A 83 -17.84 -10.63 0.19
C ASP A 83 -17.24 -11.96 0.71
N LEU A 84 -16.23 -11.88 1.57
CA LEU A 84 -15.63 -13.05 2.21
C LEU A 84 -16.61 -13.76 3.15
N ARG A 85 -17.38 -13.01 3.96
CA ARG A 85 -18.45 -13.59 4.78
C ARG A 85 -19.53 -14.27 3.93
N ALA A 86 -19.88 -13.69 2.78
CA ALA A 86 -20.84 -14.25 1.84
C ALA A 86 -20.30 -15.49 1.08
N ALA A 87 -18.98 -15.56 0.88
CA ALA A 87 -18.30 -16.72 0.30
C ALA A 87 -18.18 -17.88 1.30
N ASP A 88 -17.83 -17.60 2.56
CA ASP A 88 -17.80 -18.62 3.64
C ASP A 88 -19.18 -19.26 3.85
N GLY A 89 -20.26 -18.46 3.77
CA GLY A 89 -21.64 -18.96 3.84
C GLY A 89 -22.04 -19.88 2.68
N ARG A 90 -21.34 -19.80 1.54
CA ARG A 90 -21.53 -20.69 0.38
C ARG A 90 -20.59 -21.90 0.39
N ALA A 91 -19.49 -21.84 1.13
CA ALA A 91 -18.54 -22.95 1.30
C ALA A 91 -19.01 -24.04 2.26
N ALA A 92 -20.11 -23.82 3.00
CA ALA A 92 -20.72 -24.83 3.87
C ALA A 92 -21.38 -26.02 3.12
N GLY A 93 -21.28 -26.08 1.78
CA GLY A 93 -21.92 -27.08 0.93
C GLY A 93 -21.02 -27.87 -0.03
N GLY A 94 -19.70 -27.96 0.18
CA GLY A 94 -18.84 -28.70 -0.77
C GLY A 94 -17.48 -29.09 -0.20
N ARG A 95 -17.19 -30.40 -0.23
CA ARG A 95 -15.94 -31.02 0.23
C ARG A 95 -14.77 -30.84 -0.75
N SER A 96 -13.57 -30.71 -0.14
CA SER A 96 -12.25 -31.24 -0.55
C SER A 96 -11.59 -30.74 -1.86
N GLY A 97 -10.37 -30.20 -1.74
CA GLY A 97 -9.43 -30.09 -2.86
C GLY A 97 -8.15 -29.32 -2.52
N ALA A 98 -7.03 -30.03 -2.50
CA ALA A 98 -5.68 -29.53 -2.20
C ALA A 98 -5.05 -28.74 -3.37
N GLY A 99 -3.98 -27.98 -3.06
CA GLY A 99 -2.98 -27.56 -4.04
C GLY A 99 -2.81 -26.05 -4.22
N SER A 100 -2.10 -25.38 -3.32
CA SER A 100 -1.69 -23.96 -3.50
C SER A 100 -0.42 -23.85 -4.35
N GLY A 101 -0.46 -24.44 -5.55
CA GLY A 101 0.48 -24.16 -6.65
C GLY A 101 -0.11 -23.23 -7.72
N ASN A 102 -1.42 -23.00 -7.71
CA ASN A 102 -2.17 -22.39 -8.82
C ASN A 102 -2.57 -20.92 -8.62
N ARG A 103 -2.33 -20.33 -7.43
CA ARG A 103 -2.84 -19.00 -7.08
C ARG A 103 -2.16 -17.84 -7.83
N ARG A 104 -0.96 -18.08 -8.39
CA ARG A 104 -0.26 -17.10 -9.25
C ARG A 104 -0.89 -17.03 -10.63
N ASP A 105 -1.25 -18.17 -11.21
CA ASP A 105 -1.87 -18.24 -12.54
C ASP A 105 -3.29 -17.64 -12.54
N ASP A 106 -4.03 -17.83 -11.45
CA ASP A 106 -5.36 -17.21 -11.25
C ASP A 106 -5.26 -15.68 -11.08
N LEU A 107 -4.20 -15.18 -10.43
CA LEU A 107 -3.97 -13.75 -10.25
C LEU A 107 -3.60 -13.07 -11.57
N ASP A 108 -2.77 -13.71 -12.40
CA ASP A 108 -2.40 -13.21 -13.73
C ASP A 108 -3.61 -13.17 -14.67
N ALA A 109 -4.51 -14.16 -14.61
CA ALA A 109 -5.76 -14.16 -15.37
C ALA A 109 -6.71 -13.03 -14.96
N VAL A 110 -6.82 -12.75 -13.65
CA VAL A 110 -7.68 -11.66 -13.13
C VAL A 110 -7.10 -10.28 -13.45
N ILE A 111 -5.77 -10.13 -13.41
CA ILE A 111 -5.08 -8.90 -13.82
C ILE A 111 -5.26 -8.67 -15.33
N ALA A 112 -5.08 -9.71 -16.15
CA ALA A 112 -5.23 -9.63 -17.60
C ALA A 112 -6.66 -9.30 -18.06
N GLY A 113 -7.68 -9.76 -17.32
CA GLY A 113 -9.10 -9.49 -17.62
C GLY A 113 -9.62 -8.14 -17.10
N SER A 114 -8.88 -7.46 -16.22
CA SER A 114 -9.30 -6.20 -15.64
C SER A 114 -9.13 -5.03 -16.64
N ARG A 115 -10.20 -4.25 -16.88
CA ARG A 115 -10.17 -3.05 -17.74
C ARG A 115 -9.16 -1.98 -17.28
N LEU A 116 -8.61 -2.12 -16.08
CA LEU A 116 -7.50 -1.32 -15.55
C LEU A 116 -6.16 -1.63 -16.25
N ALA A 117 -5.93 -2.90 -16.64
CA ALA A 117 -4.74 -3.30 -17.42
C ALA A 117 -4.84 -2.93 -18.91
N ALA A 118 -6.06 -2.75 -19.43
CA ALA A 118 -6.28 -2.15 -20.74
C ALA A 118 -5.96 -0.64 -20.71
N ALA A 119 -6.31 0.06 -19.62
CA ALA A 119 -5.96 1.47 -19.42
C ALA A 119 -4.45 1.70 -19.22
N SER A 120 -3.72 0.74 -18.63
CA SER A 120 -2.27 0.85 -18.44
C SER A 120 -1.45 0.52 -19.69
N ARG A 121 -2.02 -0.20 -20.67
CA ARG A 121 -1.34 -0.47 -21.96
C ARG A 121 -1.50 0.66 -22.98
N SER A 122 -2.45 1.58 -22.77
CA SER A 122 -2.62 2.77 -23.60
C SER A 122 -1.79 3.99 -23.15
N ALA A 123 -1.04 3.88 -22.05
CA ALA A 123 -0.26 4.98 -21.48
C ALA A 123 1.24 4.96 -21.83
N SER A 124 1.62 4.29 -22.93
CA SER A 124 2.94 4.41 -23.53
C SER A 124 2.83 4.44 -25.04
N VAL A 125 2.66 5.63 -25.60
CA VAL A 125 3.30 6.21 -26.80
C VAL A 125 2.52 7.48 -27.15
N SER A 126 2.79 8.57 -26.45
CA SER A 126 2.69 9.93 -26.99
C SER A 126 3.24 10.90 -25.96
N ALA A 127 4.35 11.53 -26.33
CA ALA A 127 5.01 12.60 -25.60
C ALA A 127 4.00 13.66 -25.16
N ASP A 128 3.82 13.78 -23.85
CA ASP A 128 3.13 14.92 -23.26
C ASP A 128 4.11 16.10 -23.23
N LEU A 129 4.34 16.68 -24.42
CA LEU A 129 5.06 17.92 -24.65
C LEU A 129 4.33 19.14 -24.04
N GLY A 130 3.19 18.93 -23.35
CA GLY A 130 2.34 19.98 -22.78
C GLY A 130 2.55 20.28 -21.29
N SER A 131 3.18 19.40 -20.51
CA SER A 131 3.28 19.58 -19.04
C SER A 131 4.55 20.28 -18.55
N THR A 132 5.50 20.61 -19.45
CA THR A 132 6.71 21.39 -19.14
C THR A 132 6.46 22.90 -19.07
N LEU A 133 5.31 23.41 -19.51
CA LEU A 133 5.08 24.86 -19.61
C LEU A 133 4.81 25.59 -18.28
N ARG A 134 4.64 24.90 -17.15
CA ARG A 134 4.30 25.56 -15.86
C ARG A 134 5.46 25.65 -14.85
N GLY A 135 6.68 25.32 -15.23
CA GLY A 135 7.86 25.32 -14.34
C GLY A 135 9.17 25.88 -14.92
N LEU A 136 9.20 26.33 -16.17
CA LEU A 136 10.44 26.73 -16.88
C LEU A 136 11.02 28.09 -16.45
N GLY A 137 10.35 28.85 -15.58
CA GLY A 137 10.82 30.18 -15.17
C GLY A 137 12.19 30.16 -14.48
N SER A 138 12.49 29.12 -13.71
CA SER A 138 13.80 29.03 -13.05
C SER A 138 14.93 28.66 -14.01
N LEU A 139 14.64 27.85 -15.05
CA LEU A 139 15.62 27.43 -16.06
C LEU A 139 15.97 28.58 -17.01
N SER A 140 14.98 29.40 -17.40
CA SER A 140 15.24 30.58 -18.23
C SER A 140 16.07 31.63 -17.50
N VAL A 141 15.79 31.88 -16.21
CA VAL A 141 16.61 32.79 -15.38
C VAL A 141 18.04 32.26 -15.21
N LEU A 142 18.21 30.96 -14.99
CA LEU A 142 19.53 30.34 -14.87
C LEU A 142 20.36 30.53 -16.16
N LEU A 143 19.77 30.26 -17.33
CA LEU A 143 20.45 30.44 -18.61
C LEU A 143 20.83 31.91 -18.87
N ALA A 144 19.95 32.85 -18.52
CA ALA A 144 20.23 34.27 -18.67
C ALA A 144 21.41 34.72 -17.79
N LEU A 145 21.47 34.25 -16.53
CA LEU A 145 22.58 34.56 -15.62
C LEU A 145 23.90 33.95 -16.11
N VAL A 146 23.90 32.68 -16.52
CA VAL A 146 25.11 32.00 -17.01
C VAL A 146 25.61 32.65 -18.29
N GLY A 147 24.72 32.95 -19.25
CA GLY A 147 25.09 33.62 -20.50
C GLY A 147 25.60 35.04 -20.28
N GLY A 148 24.93 35.82 -19.43
CA GLY A 148 25.34 37.19 -19.10
C GLY A 148 26.70 37.25 -18.41
N LEU A 149 26.95 36.38 -17.43
CA LEU A 149 28.24 36.28 -16.75
C LEU A 149 29.35 35.83 -17.70
N GLY A 150 29.08 34.83 -18.54
CA GLY A 150 30.06 34.34 -19.53
C GLY A 150 30.43 35.42 -20.55
N TYR A 151 29.43 36.13 -21.08
CA TYR A 151 29.66 37.22 -22.04
C TYR A 151 30.40 38.39 -21.39
N GLY A 152 30.04 38.78 -20.16
CA GLY A 152 30.73 39.83 -19.43
C GLY A 152 32.19 39.50 -19.15
N ALA A 153 32.49 38.24 -18.79
CA ALA A 153 33.86 37.78 -18.61
C ALA A 153 34.64 37.82 -19.94
N TRP A 154 34.07 37.30 -21.03
CA TRP A 154 34.74 37.28 -22.33
C TRP A 154 35.03 38.70 -22.87
N SER A 155 34.08 39.62 -22.74
CA SER A 155 34.24 41.01 -23.18
C SER A 155 35.35 41.77 -22.44
N LEU A 156 35.69 41.38 -21.20
CA LEU A 156 36.82 41.97 -20.45
C LEU A 156 38.18 41.43 -20.90
N LEU A 157 38.24 40.24 -21.52
CA LEU A 157 39.48 39.72 -22.08
C LEU A 157 39.78 40.26 -23.48
N GLU A 158 38.75 40.73 -24.19
CA GLU A 158 38.89 41.27 -25.55
C GLU A 158 39.18 42.79 -25.56
N ASN A 159 39.16 43.43 -24.39
CA ASN A 159 39.57 44.83 -24.17
C ASN A 159 40.86 44.92 -23.36
#